data_AF-A0A914QF23-F1
#
_entry.id   AF-A0A914QF23-F1
#
_cell.length_a   1.000
_cell.length_b   1.000
_cell.length_c   1.000
_cell.angle_alpha   90.00
_cell.angle_beta   90.00
_cell.angle_gamma   90.00
#
_symmetry.space_group_name_H-M   'P 1'
#
loop_
_entity.id
_entity.type
_entity.pdbx_description
1 polymer ?
#
loop_
_entity_poly.entity_id
_entity_poly.type
_entity_poly.pdbx_seq_one_letter_code
_entity_poly.pdbx_strand_id
1 'polypeptide(L)'
;MYSHDEKLTNSRSSSNKFLNLPTIVHINVEEENFKMIDSEDEREHSESNSFYDQHSADESDQGSFKYSHLDVINILKRDRSLSEMTQLSGNLAKSTSNLSKLSEMVLEKENEETVKLMRCWKKLLIVILCFTGFVILLSVAFFMFN
;
A
#
# COMPACT_ATOMS: atom_id res chain seq x y z
N MET A 1 5.23 35.15 -51.38
CA MET A 1 6.35 34.19 -51.24
C MET A 1 6.54 33.93 -49.75
N TYR A 2 6.44 32.66 -49.36
CA TYR A 2 6.81 32.02 -48.09
C TYR A 2 6.19 32.49 -46.75
N SER A 3 5.35 31.59 -46.27
CA SER A 3 4.90 31.29 -44.91
C SER A 3 6.04 31.06 -43.90
N HIS A 4 5.78 31.36 -42.63
CA HIS A 4 5.83 30.38 -41.54
C HIS A 4 5.45 31.05 -40.21
N ASP A 5 4.32 30.62 -39.65
CA ASP A 5 3.96 30.84 -38.24
C ASP A 5 4.81 29.91 -37.37
N GLU A 6 5.87 30.44 -36.76
CA GLU A 6 6.45 29.87 -35.56
C GLU A 6 6.04 30.75 -34.37
N LYS A 7 5.02 30.33 -33.63
CA LYS A 7 4.84 30.81 -32.25
C LYS A 7 5.46 29.80 -31.29
N LEU A 8 6.68 30.18 -30.90
CA LEU A 8 7.46 29.68 -29.77
C LEU A 8 6.63 29.62 -28.48
N THR A 9 6.27 28.42 -28.04
CA THR A 9 5.87 28.17 -26.65
C THR A 9 7.09 27.73 -25.86
N ASN A 10 7.72 28.69 -25.17
CA ASN A 10 8.71 28.42 -24.14
C ASN A 10 8.07 28.62 -22.77
N SER A 11 7.93 27.56 -21.99
CA SER A 11 8.23 27.58 -20.55
C SER A 11 8.37 26.12 -20.10
N ARG A 12 9.62 25.71 -19.81
CA ARG A 12 10.08 25.36 -18.45
C ARG A 12 9.19 24.29 -17.82
N SER A 13 9.68 23.09 -17.51
CA SER A 13 10.86 22.90 -16.70
C SER A 13 11.12 21.40 -16.53
N SER A 14 12.40 21.06 -16.54
CA SER A 14 13.01 20.03 -15.69
C SER A 14 12.54 18.58 -15.85
N SER A 15 13.31 17.78 -16.57
CA SER A 15 14.25 16.82 -15.97
C SER A 15 13.58 15.59 -15.37
N ASN A 16 13.66 14.47 -16.09
CA ASN A 16 14.48 13.33 -15.67
C ASN A 16 14.38 12.28 -16.78
N LYS A 17 15.44 12.15 -17.58
CA LYS A 17 16.50 11.16 -17.36
C LYS A 17 15.89 9.77 -17.28
N PHE A 18 16.00 9.05 -18.39
CA PHE A 18 16.32 7.63 -18.47
C PHE A 18 15.96 6.83 -17.21
N LEU A 19 14.96 5.97 -17.32
CA LEU A 19 14.81 4.78 -16.49
C LEU A 19 16.04 3.88 -16.69
N ASN A 20 17.17 4.31 -16.12
CA ASN A 20 18.30 3.46 -15.82
C ASN A 20 17.89 2.70 -14.57
N LEU A 21 17.37 1.48 -14.75
CA LEU A 21 17.26 0.53 -13.66
C LEU A 21 18.65 0.32 -13.06
N PRO A 22 18.91 0.67 -11.79
CA PRO A 22 19.98 0.05 -11.06
C PRO A 22 19.44 -1.28 -10.54
N THR A 23 20.00 -2.35 -11.09
CA THR A 23 20.06 -3.72 -10.58
C THR A 23 19.73 -3.82 -9.08
N ILE A 24 18.69 -4.56 -8.74
CA ILE A 24 18.42 -4.96 -7.36
C ILE A 24 19.64 -5.75 -6.88
N VAL A 25 20.39 -5.16 -5.95
CA VAL A 25 21.41 -5.88 -5.20
C VAL A 25 20.67 -6.93 -4.37
N HIS A 26 20.73 -8.19 -4.80
CA HIS A 26 20.40 -9.32 -3.94
C HIS A 26 21.47 -9.38 -2.85
N ILE A 27 21.13 -8.94 -1.63
CA ILE A 27 21.96 -9.23 -0.47
C ILE A 27 21.76 -10.72 -0.19
N ASN A 28 22.68 -11.54 -0.68
CA ASN A 28 22.81 -12.92 -0.29
C ASN A 28 23.44 -12.90 1.11
N VAL A 29 22.62 -12.97 2.16
CA VAL A 29 23.13 -13.21 3.51
C VAL A 29 23.43 -14.71 3.58
N GLU A 30 24.64 -15.09 3.15
CA GLU A 30 25.22 -16.38 3.53
C GLU A 30 25.32 -16.40 5.06
N GLU A 31 24.52 -17.27 5.67
CA GLU A 31 24.62 -17.64 7.08
C GLU A 31 25.90 -18.44 7.32
N GLU A 32 27.06 -17.77 7.33
CA GLU A 32 28.29 -18.37 7.86
C GLU A 32 29.04 -17.38 8.78
N ASN A 33 29.30 -17.86 10.00
CA ASN A 33 30.10 -17.28 11.08
C ASN A 33 29.45 -16.26 12.03
N PHE A 34 28.72 -16.78 13.02
CA PHE A 34 29.04 -16.51 14.42
C PHE A 34 29.30 -17.83 15.16
N LYS A 35 30.44 -18.48 14.84
CA LYS A 35 31.25 -19.20 15.84
C LYS A 35 31.80 -18.13 16.80
N MET A 36 32.07 -18.31 18.08
CA MET A 36 32.11 -19.46 18.98
C MET A 36 32.60 -18.84 20.29
N ILE A 37 32.02 -19.13 21.45
CA ILE A 37 32.80 -19.43 22.66
C ILE A 37 32.00 -20.50 23.42
N ASP A 38 32.35 -21.76 23.16
CA ASP A 38 32.22 -22.78 24.18
C ASP A 38 33.43 -22.62 25.09
N SER A 39 33.19 -22.34 26.36
CA SER A 39 34.14 -22.64 27.42
C SER A 39 33.34 -23.04 28.65
N GLU A 40 32.90 -24.30 28.64
CA GLU A 40 32.89 -25.04 29.91
C GLU A 40 34.32 -25.14 30.44
N ASP A 41 34.39 -25.31 31.75
CA ASP A 41 35.57 -25.55 32.57
C ASP A 41 36.48 -24.34 32.81
N GLU A 42 36.34 -23.74 33.99
CA GLU A 42 37.27 -24.05 35.08
C GLU A 42 37.00 -23.21 36.34
N ARG A 43 37.05 -23.91 37.48
CA ARG A 43 37.39 -23.45 38.84
C ARG A 43 36.27 -22.93 39.73
N GLU A 44 35.84 -23.85 40.57
CA GLU A 44 35.71 -23.67 42.03
C GLU A 44 36.56 -22.50 42.56
N HIS A 45 35.88 -21.47 43.07
CA HIS A 45 36.47 -20.57 44.05
C HIS A 45 35.58 -20.53 45.29
N SER A 46 35.93 -21.42 46.22
CA SER A 46 36.05 -21.19 47.65
C SER A 46 35.26 -20.02 48.23
N GLU A 47 34.13 -20.36 48.86
CA GLU A 47 33.55 -19.59 49.95
C GLU A 47 34.60 -19.36 51.05
N SER A 48 34.93 -18.11 51.34
CA SER A 48 35.46 -17.73 52.65
C SER A 48 35.05 -16.30 53.01
N ASN A 49 34.23 -16.20 54.06
CA ASN A 49 34.11 -15.12 55.05
C ASN A 49 34.08 -13.64 54.60
N SER A 50 33.00 -12.95 54.94
CA SER A 50 33.00 -12.03 56.10
C SER A 50 31.55 -11.65 56.39
N PHE A 51 31.01 -12.02 57.55
CA PHE A 51 31.10 -11.18 58.75
C PHE A 51 30.52 -9.79 58.48
N TYR A 52 29.19 -9.70 58.34
CA TYR A 52 28.33 -8.59 58.81
C TYR A 52 26.90 -8.90 58.34
N ASP A 53 26.30 -9.88 59.00
CA ASP A 53 24.85 -9.82 59.24
C ASP A 53 24.60 -8.85 60.40
N GLN A 54 23.46 -8.18 60.35
CA GLN A 54 22.87 -7.27 61.34
C GLN A 54 23.08 -5.76 61.10
N HIS A 55 22.20 -5.22 60.25
CA HIS A 55 21.45 -4.03 60.64
C HIS A 55 19.95 -4.32 60.53
N SER A 56 19.37 -4.53 61.71
CA SER A 56 18.03 -4.11 62.16
C SER A 56 17.07 -3.67 61.06
N ALA A 57 16.09 -4.56 60.83
CA ALA A 57 14.81 -4.24 60.23
C ALA A 57 14.20 -2.99 60.88
N ASP A 58 14.08 -1.94 60.09
CA ASP A 58 13.05 -0.93 60.24
C ASP A 58 12.50 -0.66 58.82
N GLU A 59 11.74 -1.65 58.33
CA GLU A 59 11.02 -1.56 57.06
C GLU A 59 9.81 -0.64 57.28
N SER A 60 10.07 0.66 57.11
CA SER A 60 9.02 1.64 56.93
C SER A 60 8.40 1.45 55.55
N ASP A 61 7.09 1.18 55.56
CA ASP A 61 6.19 1.08 54.42
C ASP A 61 6.42 2.21 53.40
N GLN A 62 7.22 1.94 52.38
CA GLN A 62 7.29 2.72 51.17
C GLN A 62 7.17 1.73 50.02
N GLY A 63 5.97 1.64 49.45
CA GLY A 63 5.60 0.76 48.34
C GLY A 63 6.49 1.00 47.12
N SER A 64 7.70 0.44 47.15
CA SER A 64 8.64 0.48 46.05
C SER A 64 8.19 -0.59 45.05
N PHE A 65 7.53 -0.13 43.98
CA PHE A 65 7.33 -0.97 42.80
C PHE A 65 8.70 -1.29 42.20
N LYS A 66 9.36 -2.34 42.70
CA LYS A 66 10.54 -2.91 42.05
C LYS A 66 10.09 -3.68 40.83
N TYR A 67 9.96 -2.97 39.70
CA TYR A 67 9.94 -3.62 38.41
C TYR A 67 11.27 -4.35 38.21
N SER A 68 11.21 -5.64 37.91
CA SER A 68 12.43 -6.36 37.54
C SER A 68 12.96 -5.81 36.21
N HIS A 69 14.27 -5.91 35.97
CA HIS A 69 14.84 -5.55 34.67
C HIS A 69 14.18 -6.32 33.51
N LEU A 70 13.68 -7.54 33.78
CA LEU A 70 12.89 -8.34 32.86
C LEU A 70 11.53 -7.69 32.53
N ASP A 71 10.87 -7.08 33.51
CA ASP A 71 9.60 -6.38 33.31
C ASP A 71 9.76 -5.15 32.41
N VAL A 72 10.83 -4.38 32.61
CA VAL A 72 11.15 -3.22 31.79
C VAL A 72 11.43 -3.63 30.33
N ILE A 73 12.20 -4.69 30.12
CA ILE A 73 12.48 -5.22 28.77
C ILE A 73 11.18 -5.69 28.09
N ASN A 74 10.29 -6.37 28.83
CA ASN A 74 9.03 -6.84 28.29
C ASN A 74 8.08 -5.69 27.92
N ILE A 75 8.06 -4.60 28.70
CA ILE A 75 7.30 -3.39 28.38
C ILE A 75 7.85 -2.74 27.11
N LEU A 76 9.17 -2.55 26.99
CA LEU A 76 9.80 -1.96 25.81
C LEU A 76 9.56 -2.78 24.53
N LYS A 77 9.57 -4.11 24.63
CA LYS A 77 9.22 -4.99 23.50
C LYS A 77 7.77 -4.82 23.06
N ARG A 78 6.82 -4.70 24.01
CA ARG A 78 5.41 -4.44 23.69
C ARG A 78 5.22 -3.07 23.03
N ASP A 79 5.84 -2.03 23.56
CA ASP A 79 5.72 -0.67 23.00
C ASP A 79 6.23 -0.60 21.56
N ARG A 80 7.35 -1.27 21.27
CA ARG A 80 7.86 -1.40 19.90
C ARG A 80 6.85 -2.10 18.98
N SER A 81 6.31 -3.23 19.43
CA SER A 81 5.31 -3.99 18.66
C SER A 81 4.04 -3.17 18.41
N LEU A 82 3.56 -2.42 19.40
CA LEU A 82 2.41 -1.54 19.27
C LEU A 82 2.67 -0.38 18.31
N SER A 83 3.89 0.19 18.32
CA SER A 83 4.30 1.24 17.39
C SER A 83 4.30 0.74 15.94
N GLU A 84 4.92 -0.42 15.69
CA GLU A 84 4.93 -1.07 14.37
C GLU A 84 3.50 -1.39 13.91
N MET A 85 2.65 -1.91 14.80
CA MET A 85 1.24 -2.20 14.50
C MET A 85 0.44 -0.94 14.18
N THR A 86 0.68 0.17 14.89
CA THR A 86 0.01 1.45 14.64
C THR A 86 0.40 2.02 13.29
N GLN A 87 1.68 1.93 12.92
CA GLN A 87 2.17 2.34 11.61
C GLN A 87 1.57 1.49 10.47
N LEU A 88 1.50 0.17 10.66
CA LEU A 88 0.85 -0.74 9.72
C LEU A 88 -0.64 -0.45 9.58
N SER A 89 -1.33 -0.17 10.69
CA SER A 89 -2.75 0.21 10.70
C SER A 89 -2.99 1.53 9.94
N GLY A 90 -2.15 2.54 10.16
CA GLY A 90 -2.22 3.81 9.41
C GLY A 90 -1.98 3.63 7.91
N ASN A 91 -1.01 2.80 7.54
CA ASN A 91 -0.74 2.46 6.13
C ASN A 91 -1.91 1.68 5.50
N LEU A 92 -2.52 0.74 6.25
CA LEU A 92 -3.67 -0.02 5.80
C LEU A 92 -4.90 0.88 5.62
N ALA A 93 -5.16 1.81 6.53
CA ALA A 93 -6.23 2.80 6.41
C ALA A 93 -6.04 3.69 5.16
N LYS A 94 -4.80 4.11 4.88
CA LYS A 94 -4.48 4.87 3.67
C LYS A 94 -4.69 4.04 2.40
N SER A 95 -4.21 2.80 2.36
CA SER A 95 -4.39 1.89 1.22
C SER A 95 -5.85 1.55 0.95
N THR A 96 -6.64 1.29 1.99
CA THR A 96 -8.09 1.04 1.87
C THR A 96 -8.83 2.28 1.35
N SER A 97 -8.47 3.48 1.80
CA SER A 97 -9.04 4.73 1.28
C SER A 97 -8.73 4.94 -0.22
N ASN A 98 -7.52 4.59 -0.66
CA ASN A 98 -7.12 4.70 -2.06
C ASN A 98 -7.85 3.67 -2.94
N LEU A 99 -8.02 2.44 -2.44
CA LEU A 99 -8.81 1.42 -3.11
C LEU A 99 -10.28 1.82 -3.25
N SER A 100 -10.87 2.41 -2.20
CA SER A 100 -12.24 2.93 -2.26
C SER A 100 -12.41 4.00 -3.34
N LYS A 101 -11.47 4.96 -3.43
CA LYS A 101 -11.49 5.98 -4.49
C LYS A 101 -11.31 5.38 -5.88
N LEU A 102 -10.42 4.38 -6.01
CA LEU A 102 -10.23 3.69 -7.28
C LEU A 102 -11.48 2.94 -7.71
N SER A 103 -12.17 2.26 -6.78
CA SER A 103 -13.44 1.58 -7.08
C SER A 103 -14.53 2.55 -7.50
N GLU A 104 -14.61 3.72 -6.86
CA GLU A 104 -15.58 4.76 -7.21
C GLU A 104 -15.31 5.32 -8.61
N MET A 105 -14.05 5.61 -8.95
CA MET A 105 -13.67 6.05 -10.30
C MET A 105 -13.95 4.99 -11.36
N VAL A 106 -13.75 3.70 -11.06
CA VAL A 106 -14.06 2.61 -12.00
C VAL A 106 -15.56 2.52 -12.25
N LEU A 107 -16.37 2.56 -11.18
CA LEU A 107 -17.84 2.57 -11.30
C LEU A 107 -18.35 3.78 -12.09
N GLU A 108 -17.79 4.97 -11.86
CA GLU A 108 -18.16 6.18 -12.58
C GLU A 108 -17.80 6.07 -14.07
N LYS A 109 -16.62 5.53 -14.39
CA LYS A 109 -16.19 5.30 -15.77
C LYS A 109 -17.05 4.25 -16.48
N GLU A 110 -17.39 3.14 -15.81
CA GLU A 110 -18.31 2.14 -16.35
C GLU A 110 -19.70 2.74 -16.60
N ASN A 111 -20.18 3.61 -15.72
CA ASN A 111 -21.46 4.30 -15.89
C ASN A 111 -21.43 5.25 -17.10
N GLU A 112 -20.34 5.98 -17.32
CA GLU A 112 -20.20 6.80 -18.53
C GLU A 112 -20.20 5.98 -19.82
N GLU A 113 -19.46 4.87 -19.85
CA GLU A 113 -19.37 4.00 -21.03
C GLU A 113 -20.70 3.32 -21.32
N THR A 114 -21.40 2.83 -20.29
CA THR A 114 -22.74 2.23 -20.42
C THR A 114 -23.77 3.26 -20.89
N VAL A 115 -23.74 4.50 -20.39
CA VAL A 115 -24.62 5.58 -20.86
C VAL A 115 -24.34 5.95 -22.33
N LYS A 116 -23.06 6.01 -22.74
CA LYS A 116 -22.67 6.24 -24.15
C LYS A 116 -23.17 5.11 -25.05
N LEU A 117 -22.99 3.85 -24.62
CA LEU A 117 -23.46 2.68 -25.33
C LEU A 117 -25.00 2.68 -25.47
N MET A 118 -25.73 2.97 -24.39
CA MET A 118 -27.19 3.09 -24.41
C MET A 118 -27.68 4.16 -25.40
N ARG A 119 -27.00 5.30 -25.48
CA ARG A 119 -27.29 6.35 -26.47
C ARG A 119 -27.04 5.88 -27.90
N CYS A 120 -26.01 5.07 -28.13
CA CYS A 120 -25.71 4.46 -29.42
C CYS A 120 -26.82 3.47 -29.84
N TRP A 121 -27.24 2.57 -28.94
CA TRP A 121 -28.33 1.63 -29.18
C TRP A 121 -29.65 2.32 -29.51
N LYS A 122 -29.98 3.42 -28.83
CA LYS A 122 -31.17 4.23 -29.17
C LYS A 122 -31.10 4.79 -30.59
N LYS A 123 -29.95 5.30 -31.02
CA LYS A 123 -29.76 5.78 -32.40
C LYS A 123 -29.88 4.63 -33.41
N LEU A 124 -29.30 3.47 -33.11
CA LEU A 124 -29.37 2.28 -33.97
C LEU A 124 -30.82 1.79 -34.17
N LEU A 125 -31.63 1.76 -33.10
CA LEU A 125 -33.04 1.38 -33.16
C LEU A 125 -33.85 2.30 -34.09
N ILE A 126 -33.61 3.61 -34.03
CA ILE A 126 -34.29 4.58 -34.91
C ILE A 126 -33.94 4.31 -36.38
N VAL A 127 -32.67 4.04 -36.68
CA VAL A 127 -32.23 3.73 -38.05
C VAL A 127 -32.91 2.46 -38.58
N ILE A 128 -33.00 1.41 -37.77
CA ILE A 128 -33.67 0.16 -38.15
C ILE A 128 -35.16 0.39 -38.41
N LEU A 129 -35.84 1.19 -37.58
CA LEU A 129 -37.25 1.56 -37.76
C LEU A 129 -37.48 2.34 -39.07
N CYS A 130 -36.61 3.29 -39.40
CA CYS A 130 -36.69 4.01 -40.65
C CYS A 130 -36.46 3.09 -41.87
N PHE A 131 -35.49 2.19 -41.80
CA PHE A 131 -35.18 1.27 -42.89
C PHE A 131 -36.32 0.27 -43.13
N THR A 132 -36.87 -0.32 -42.07
CA THR A 132 -38.01 -1.24 -42.17
C THR A 132 -39.25 -0.54 -42.73
N GLY A 133 -39.54 0.69 -42.28
CA GLY A 133 -40.62 1.51 -42.86
C GLY A 133 -40.41 1.79 -44.35
N PHE A 134 -39.19 2.14 -44.76
CA PHE A 134 -38.85 2.39 -46.16
C PHE A 134 -39.03 1.15 -47.05
N VAL A 135 -38.62 -0.03 -46.56
CA VAL A 135 -38.80 -1.30 -47.29
C VAL A 135 -40.28 -1.60 -47.49
N ILE A 136 -41.12 -1.43 -46.46
CA ILE A 136 -42.57 -1.63 -46.58
C ILE A 136 -43.19 -0.68 -47.60
N LEU A 137 -42.79 0.60 -47.58
CA LEU A 137 -43.25 1.58 -48.56
C LEU A 137 -42.87 1.19 -49.99
N LEU A 138 -41.65 0.71 -50.22
CA LEU A 138 -41.22 0.19 -51.53
C LEU A 138 -42.02 -1.03 -51.95
N SER A 139 -42.30 -1.97 -51.03
CA SER A 139 -43.08 -3.17 -51.33
C SER A 139 -44.53 -2.84 -51.73
N VAL A 140 -45.17 -1.89 -51.04
CA VAL A 140 -46.54 -1.45 -51.37
C VAL A 140 -46.57 -0.71 -52.70
N ALA A 141 -45.61 0.17 -52.96
CA ALA A 141 -45.50 0.87 -54.23
C ALA A 141 -45.33 -0.13 -55.39
N PHE A 142 -44.46 -1.13 -55.23
CA PHE A 142 -44.25 -2.17 -56.23
C PHE A 142 -45.53 -2.98 -56.54
N PHE A 143 -46.35 -3.28 -55.53
CA PHE A 143 -47.63 -3.99 -55.73
C PHE A 143 -48.67 -3.16 -56.48
N MET A 144 -48.66 -1.84 -56.35
CA MET A 144 -49.63 -0.95 -57.03
C MET A 144 -49.30 -0.74 -58.52
N PHE A 145 -48.04 -0.92 -58.93
CA PHE A 145 -47.59 -0.72 -60.31
C PHE A 145 -47.43 -2.02 -61.13
N ASN A 146 -47.59 -3.18 -60.49
CA ASN A 146 -47.71 -4.49 -61.15
C ASN A 146 -49.19 -4.86 -61.29
#